data_AF-A0AAD6GE42-F1
#
_entry.id   AF-A0AAD6GE42-F1
#
_cell.length_a   1.000
_cell.length_b   1.000
_cell.length_c   1.000
_cell.angle_alpha   90.00
_cell.angle_beta   90.00
_cell.angle_gamma   90.00
#
_symmetry.space_group_name_H-M   'P 1'
#
loop_
_entity.id
_entity.type
_entity.pdbx_description
1 polymer ?
#
loop_
_entity_poly.entity_id
_entity_poly.type
_entity_poly.pdbx_seq_one_letter_code
_entity_poly.pdbx_strand_id
1 'polypeptide(L)'
;MQNSAQRVITDWEAWNREPLEDQSVDLPAPKNVNLSKLKFDWVLSEPGCFEEWIDTVAQVLDSVGLKALISQTIPRPTYLNDASKRWSILSKQLTIWMARRVDPDFIEIITRHEEVIYADSFVRKARDSLCFWDI
;
A
#
# COMPACT_ATOMS: atom_id res chain seq x y z
N MET A 1 32.72 -18.07 -40.54
CA MET A 1 32.28 -19.05 -39.52
C MET A 1 31.83 -18.27 -38.30
N GLN A 2 30.56 -18.46 -37.95
CA GLN A 2 29.85 -17.75 -36.90
C GLN A 2 30.38 -18.19 -35.52
N ASN A 3 30.80 -17.23 -34.68
CA ASN A 3 30.96 -17.47 -33.24
C ASN A 3 29.65 -17.04 -32.56
N SER A 4 28.65 -17.91 -32.66
CA SER A 4 27.30 -17.73 -32.11
C SER A 4 27.23 -17.86 -30.59
N ALA A 5 28.36 -18.11 -29.92
CA ALA A 5 28.42 -18.35 -28.48
C ALA A 5 28.52 -17.07 -27.63
N GLN A 6 28.86 -15.91 -28.21
CA GLN A 6 29.01 -14.66 -27.46
C GLN A 6 27.71 -13.84 -27.29
N ARG A 7 26.57 -14.31 -27.81
CA ARG A 7 25.29 -13.58 -27.77
C ARG A 7 24.28 -14.12 -26.74
N VAL A 8 24.71 -15.03 -25.86
CA VAL A 8 23.86 -15.63 -24.81
C VAL A 8 24.26 -15.16 -23.41
N ILE A 9 25.26 -14.29 -23.30
CA ILE A 9 25.68 -13.68 -22.03
C ILE A 9 25.35 -12.20 -22.11
N THR A 10 24.15 -11.82 -21.63
CA THR A 10 23.84 -10.54 -20.95
C THR A 10 22.32 -10.32 -20.73
N ASP A 11 21.49 -11.37 -20.68
CA ASP A 11 20.09 -11.22 -20.21
C ASP A 11 19.92 -11.49 -18.70
N TRP A 12 20.87 -12.21 -18.07
CA TRP A 12 20.83 -12.45 -16.62
C TRP A 12 21.36 -11.28 -15.80
N GLU A 13 22.20 -10.41 -16.37
CA GLU A 13 22.71 -9.21 -15.69
C GLU A 13 21.64 -8.10 -15.60
N ALA A 14 20.58 -8.17 -16.41
CA ALA A 14 19.41 -7.30 -16.29
C ALA A 14 18.56 -7.60 -15.04
N TRP A 15 18.71 -8.78 -14.41
CA TRP A 15 18.10 -9.11 -13.12
C TRP A 15 18.77 -8.42 -11.92
N ASN A 16 19.96 -7.82 -12.11
CA ASN A 16 20.68 -7.04 -11.11
C ASN A 16 20.48 -5.51 -11.29
N ARG A 17 19.50 -5.07 -12.08
CA ARG A 17 19.09 -3.66 -12.04
C ARG A 17 18.60 -3.36 -10.63
N GLU A 18 19.11 -2.27 -10.09
CA GLU A 18 18.94 -1.73 -8.73
C GLU A 18 17.63 -2.13 -8.05
N PRO A 19 17.62 -2.35 -6.71
CA PRO A 19 16.37 -2.57 -6.00
C PRO A 19 15.45 -1.41 -6.36
N LEU A 20 14.45 -1.68 -7.19
CA LEU A 20 13.40 -0.71 -7.46
C LEU A 20 12.86 -0.39 -6.07
N GLU A 21 13.01 0.87 -5.66
CA GLU A 21 12.46 1.39 -4.41
C GLU A 21 10.93 1.30 -4.54
N ASP A 22 10.40 0.11 -4.30
CA ASP A 22 8.99 -0.23 -4.36
C ASP A 22 8.43 -0.41 -2.96
N GLN A 23 7.11 -0.53 -2.86
CA GLN A 23 6.42 -0.62 -1.58
C GLN A 23 6.75 -1.89 -0.77
N SER A 24 7.50 -2.85 -1.34
CA SER A 24 7.87 -4.10 -0.69
C SER A 24 9.22 -4.07 0.04
N VAL A 25 9.98 -2.98 -0.13
CA VAL A 25 11.27 -2.76 0.54
C VAL A 25 11.09 -2.74 2.06
N ASP A 26 11.94 -3.49 2.75
CA ASP A 26 12.03 -3.58 4.22
C ASP A 26 10.72 -3.92 4.97
N LEU A 27 9.74 -4.50 4.26
CA LEU A 27 8.50 -4.91 4.91
C LEU A 27 8.74 -6.03 5.93
N PRO A 28 8.15 -5.91 7.15
CA PRO A 28 8.20 -6.97 8.14
C PRO A 28 7.52 -8.24 7.63
N ALA A 29 7.86 -9.39 8.21
CA ALA A 29 7.11 -10.60 7.95
C ALA A 29 5.65 -10.45 8.45
N PRO A 30 4.62 -10.87 7.70
CA PRO A 30 3.22 -10.70 8.09
C PRO A 30 2.88 -11.22 9.50
N LYS A 31 3.50 -12.33 9.91
CA LYS A 31 3.32 -12.91 11.25
C LYS A 31 3.83 -12.03 12.40
N ASN A 32 4.72 -11.08 12.11
CA ASN A 32 5.29 -10.16 13.10
C ASN A 32 4.48 -8.87 13.22
N VAL A 33 3.52 -8.64 12.32
CA VAL A 33 2.65 -7.48 12.33
C VAL A 33 1.34 -7.85 13.01
N ASN A 34 0.97 -7.09 14.04
CA ASN A 34 -0.34 -7.22 14.67
C ASN A 34 -1.07 -5.86 14.63
N LEU A 35 -1.82 -5.64 13.55
CA LEU A 35 -2.58 -4.41 13.34
C LEU A 35 -3.62 -4.15 14.43
N SER A 36 -4.14 -5.20 15.11
CA SER A 36 -5.13 -5.01 16.18
C SER A 36 -4.52 -4.44 17.47
N LYS A 37 -3.18 -4.42 17.59
CA LYS A 37 -2.46 -3.81 18.72
C LYS A 37 -2.03 -2.37 18.46
N LEU A 38 -2.21 -1.86 17.23
CA LEU A 38 -1.93 -0.48 16.91
C LEU A 38 -2.92 0.42 17.64
N LYS A 39 -2.41 1.36 18.43
CA LYS A 39 -3.20 2.37 19.13
C LYS A 39 -3.59 3.45 18.12
N PHE A 40 -4.80 3.35 17.61
CA PHE A 40 -5.40 4.36 16.74
C PHE A 40 -6.91 4.19 16.82
N ASP A 41 -7.53 5.13 17.54
CA ASP A 41 -8.96 5.11 17.88
C ASP A 41 -9.76 6.16 17.09
N TRP A 42 -9.09 6.94 16.24
CA TRP A 42 -9.75 7.97 15.44
C TRP A 42 -10.51 7.33 14.27
N VAL A 43 -11.83 7.49 14.26
CA VAL A 43 -12.70 7.16 13.14
C VAL A 43 -12.87 8.38 12.22
N LEU A 44 -12.60 8.23 10.93
CA LEU A 44 -12.87 9.26 9.93
C LEU A 44 -14.39 9.40 9.72
N SER A 45 -14.99 10.41 10.33
CA SER A 45 -16.43 10.72 10.27
C SER A 45 -16.76 12.03 9.56
N GLU A 46 -15.74 12.81 9.16
CA GLU A 46 -15.93 14.03 8.37
C GLU A 46 -14.96 14.06 7.17
N PRO A 47 -15.42 14.37 5.94
CA PRO A 47 -14.56 14.36 4.76
C PRO A 47 -13.41 15.38 4.85
N GLY A 48 -13.68 16.56 5.42
CA GLY A 48 -12.68 17.63 5.60
C GLY A 48 -11.52 17.26 6.52
N CYS A 49 -11.65 16.19 7.32
CA CYS A 49 -10.59 15.68 8.18
C CYS A 49 -9.70 14.62 7.49
N PHE A 50 -9.93 14.29 6.22
CA PHE A 50 -9.23 13.19 5.55
C PHE A 50 -7.71 13.34 5.57
N GLU A 51 -7.17 14.52 5.25
CA GLU A 51 -5.72 14.73 5.19
C GLU A 51 -5.06 14.61 6.58
N GLU A 52 -5.68 15.15 7.63
CA GLU A 52 -5.19 14.99 9.01
C GLU A 52 -5.28 13.53 9.49
N TRP A 53 -6.37 12.86 9.12
CA TRP A 53 -6.56 11.44 9.42
C TRP A 53 -5.50 10.57 8.75
N ILE A 54 -5.24 10.76 7.45
CA ILE A 54 -4.23 9.95 6.74
C ILE A 54 -2.81 10.25 7.20
N ASP A 55 -2.50 11.49 7.56
CA ASP A 55 -1.21 11.84 8.15
C ASP A 55 -0.99 11.13 9.50
N THR A 56 -2.03 11.06 10.33
CA THR A 56 -1.99 10.35 11.61
C THR A 56 -1.87 8.84 11.39
N VAL A 57 -2.60 8.27 10.43
CA VAL A 57 -2.46 6.86 10.02
C VAL A 57 -1.02 6.59 9.56
N ALA A 58 -0.44 7.46 8.73
CA ALA A 58 0.91 7.31 8.22
C ALA A 58 1.95 7.28 9.35
N GLN A 59 1.80 8.13 10.37
CA GLN A 59 2.67 8.13 11.55
C GLN A 59 2.56 6.82 12.35
N VAL A 60 1.35 6.30 12.56
CA VAL A 60 1.14 5.01 13.25
C VAL A 60 1.76 3.86 12.45
N LEU A 61 1.60 3.85 11.14
CA LEU A 61 2.18 2.82 10.28
C LEU A 61 3.70 2.89 10.18
N ASP A 62 4.28 4.09 10.27
CA ASP A 62 5.73 4.28 10.29
C ASP A 62 6.36 3.57 11.48
N SER A 63 5.71 3.62 12.65
CA SER A 63 6.17 2.95 13.88
C SER A 63 6.30 1.42 13.77
N VAL A 64 5.68 0.82 12.75
CA VAL A 64 5.71 -0.62 12.46
C VAL A 64 6.25 -0.97 11.07
N GLY A 65 6.85 0.01 10.37
CA GLY A 65 7.47 -0.22 9.06
C GLY A 65 6.48 -0.51 7.93
N LEU A 66 5.26 0.04 8.00
CA LEU A 66 4.20 -0.20 7.02
C LEU A 66 3.80 1.04 6.23
N LYS A 67 4.40 2.20 6.50
CA LYS A 67 4.07 3.48 5.85
C LYS A 67 4.14 3.40 4.32
N ALA A 68 5.07 2.63 3.77
CA ALA A 68 5.22 2.47 2.32
C ALA A 68 3.96 1.89 1.65
N LEU A 69 3.17 1.07 2.35
CA LEU A 69 1.99 0.40 1.80
C LEU A 69 0.83 1.34 1.43
N ILE A 70 0.81 2.55 1.98
CA ILE A 70 -0.22 3.56 1.68
C ILE A 70 0.30 4.65 0.74
N SER A 71 1.59 4.63 0.39
CA SER A 71 2.19 5.68 -0.43
C SER A 71 1.80 5.52 -1.89
N GLN A 72 1.16 6.54 -2.45
CA GLN A 72 0.80 6.56 -3.88
C GLN A 72 1.99 6.92 -4.79
N THR A 73 3.08 7.43 -4.22
CA THR A 73 4.27 7.86 -4.97
C THR A 73 5.31 6.74 -5.11
N ILE A 74 5.22 5.72 -4.27
CA ILE A 74 6.10 4.55 -4.33
C ILE A 74 5.42 3.48 -5.20
N PRO A 75 6.09 2.96 -6.25
CA PRO A 75 5.50 1.94 -7.11
C PRO A 75 5.23 0.65 -6.34
N ARG A 76 4.21 -0.10 -6.80
CA ARG A 76 3.95 -1.46 -6.30
C ARG A 76 5.03 -2.42 -6.78
N PRO A 77 5.32 -3.49 -6.02
CA PRO A 77 6.19 -4.55 -6.52
C PRO A 77 5.59 -5.22 -7.77
N THR A 78 6.38 -5.32 -8.83
CA THR A 78 5.96 -5.88 -10.13
C THR A 78 6.29 -7.36 -10.27
N TYR A 79 7.24 -7.87 -9.49
CA TYR A 79 7.73 -9.25 -9.59
C TYR A 79 7.02 -10.18 -8.61
N LEU A 80 6.71 -11.41 -9.03
CA LEU A 80 6.09 -12.44 -8.18
C LEU A 80 7.11 -13.13 -7.24
N ASN A 81 7.89 -12.35 -6.51
CA ASN A 81 8.84 -12.84 -5.50
C ASN A 81 8.21 -12.83 -4.09
N ASP A 82 8.95 -13.31 -3.09
CA ASP A 82 8.42 -13.36 -1.71
C ASP A 82 8.22 -11.97 -1.08
N ALA A 83 8.88 -10.92 -1.58
CA ALA A 83 8.61 -9.54 -1.17
C ALA A 83 7.23 -9.07 -1.64
N SER A 84 6.86 -9.35 -2.90
CA SER A 84 5.52 -9.04 -3.44
C SER A 84 4.40 -9.78 -2.72
N LYS A 85 4.62 -11.04 -2.32
CA LYS A 85 3.66 -11.81 -1.53
C LYS A 85 3.45 -11.19 -0.16
N ARG A 86 4.54 -10.79 0.51
CA ARG A 86 4.48 -10.08 1.80
C ARG A 86 3.72 -8.76 1.67
N TRP A 87 4.06 -7.97 0.67
CA TRP A 87 3.37 -6.74 0.33
C TRP A 87 1.87 -6.96 0.14
N SER A 88 1.47 -7.94 -0.68
CA SER A 88 0.06 -8.22 -0.97
C SER A 88 -0.72 -8.61 0.29
N ILE A 89 -0.15 -9.46 1.14
CA ILE A 89 -0.77 -9.88 2.41
C ILE A 89 -0.95 -8.69 3.34
N LEU A 90 0.12 -7.92 3.59
CA LEU A 90 0.09 -6.79 4.51
C LEU A 90 -0.83 -5.69 4.01
N SER A 91 -0.80 -5.38 2.71
CA SER A 91 -1.64 -4.36 2.09
C SER A 91 -3.13 -4.69 2.21
N LYS A 92 -3.53 -5.96 2.04
CA LYS A 92 -4.91 -6.42 2.26
C LYS A 92 -5.33 -6.31 3.73
N GLN A 93 -4.47 -6.75 4.65
CA GLN A 93 -4.73 -6.64 6.08
C GLN A 93 -4.89 -5.17 6.51
N LEU A 94 -4.04 -4.30 5.97
CA LEU A 94 -4.07 -2.88 6.24
C LEU A 94 -5.32 -2.20 5.67
N THR A 95 -5.76 -2.61 4.48
CA THR A 95 -7.03 -2.13 3.89
C THR A 95 -8.21 -2.43 4.80
N ILE A 96 -8.31 -3.66 5.32
CA ILE A 96 -9.36 -4.04 6.28
C ILE A 96 -9.24 -3.23 7.58
N TRP A 97 -8.01 -3.02 8.07
CA TRP A 97 -7.77 -2.26 9.29
C TRP A 97 -8.16 -0.79 9.17
N MET A 98 -7.87 -0.16 8.03
CA MET A 98 -8.27 1.21 7.70
C MET A 98 -9.77 1.31 7.51
N ALA A 99 -10.38 0.34 6.81
CA ALA A 99 -11.82 0.34 6.58
C ALA A 99 -12.64 0.32 7.88
N ARG A 100 -12.13 -0.32 8.93
CA ARG A 100 -12.75 -0.33 10.28
C ARG A 100 -12.61 1.01 11.04
N ARG A 101 -11.86 1.96 10.50
CA ARG A 101 -11.54 3.28 11.09
C ARG A 101 -12.10 4.43 10.26
N VAL A 102 -13.07 4.13 9.42
CA VAL A 102 -13.82 5.11 8.64
C VAL A 102 -15.29 4.85 8.93
N ASP A 103 -16.07 5.91 8.99
CA ASP A 103 -17.51 5.80 9.17
C ASP A 103 -18.13 4.89 8.08
N PRO A 104 -19.07 3.99 8.43
CA PRO A 104 -19.69 3.09 7.46
C PRO A 104 -20.28 3.79 6.24
N ASP A 105 -20.87 4.98 6.40
CA ASP A 105 -21.47 5.73 5.30
C ASP A 105 -20.39 6.16 4.29
N PHE A 106 -19.19 6.50 4.79
CA PHE A 106 -18.06 6.85 3.95
C PHE A 106 -17.38 5.63 3.34
N ILE A 107 -17.38 4.49 4.02
CA ILE A 107 -16.92 3.24 3.41
C ILE A 107 -17.74 2.89 2.18
N GLU A 108 -19.06 3.07 2.22
CA GLU A 108 -19.91 2.85 1.05
C GLU A 108 -19.51 3.78 -0.10
N ILE A 109 -19.23 5.05 0.20
CA ILE A 109 -18.79 6.05 -0.79
C ILE A 109 -17.43 5.65 -1.39
N ILE A 110 -16.44 5.30 -0.56
CA ILE A 110 -15.08 4.94 -1.00
C ILE A 110 -15.12 3.68 -1.87
N THR A 111 -15.87 2.66 -1.44
CA THR A 111 -15.93 1.36 -2.14
C THR A 111 -16.95 1.33 -3.27
N ARG A 112 -17.57 2.47 -3.58
CA ARG A 112 -18.54 2.56 -4.65
C ARG A 112 -17.88 2.29 -6.00
N HIS A 113 -18.52 1.42 -6.77
CA HIS A 113 -18.18 1.05 -8.16
C HIS A 113 -16.93 0.18 -8.35
N GLU A 114 -16.07 0.01 -7.35
CA GLU A 114 -14.83 -0.77 -7.51
C GLU A 114 -14.39 -1.40 -6.18
N GLU A 115 -13.95 -2.65 -6.25
CA GLU A 115 -13.33 -3.33 -5.11
C GLU A 115 -11.95 -2.72 -4.83
N VAL A 116 -11.79 -2.20 -3.61
CA VAL A 116 -10.53 -1.65 -3.13
C VAL A 116 -9.79 -2.73 -2.33
N ILE A 117 -8.81 -3.37 -2.96
CA ILE A 117 -8.09 -4.52 -2.38
C ILE A 117 -6.84 -4.11 -1.59
N TYR A 118 -6.15 -3.06 -2.04
CA TYR A 118 -4.82 -2.67 -1.54
C TYR A 118 -4.86 -1.31 -0.85
N ALA A 119 -3.99 -1.13 0.13
CA ALA A 119 -4.00 0.00 1.04
C ALA A 119 -3.74 1.33 0.32
N ASP A 120 -2.79 1.38 -0.61
CA ASP A 120 -2.53 2.54 -1.46
C ASP A 120 -3.73 2.90 -2.35
N SER A 121 -4.44 1.90 -2.88
CA SER A 121 -5.69 2.12 -3.63
C SER A 121 -6.81 2.64 -2.74
N PHE A 122 -6.89 2.17 -1.48
CA PHE A 122 -7.85 2.68 -0.52
C PHE A 122 -7.63 4.15 -0.24
N VAL A 123 -6.39 4.56 0.02
CA VAL A 123 -6.06 5.96 0.28
C VAL A 123 -6.36 6.83 -0.94
N ARG A 124 -5.99 6.36 -2.16
CA ARG A 124 -6.30 7.09 -3.40
C ARG A 124 -7.80 7.28 -3.55
N LYS A 125 -8.56 6.20 -3.44
CA LYS A 125 -10.01 6.23 -3.61
C LYS A 125 -10.68 7.07 -2.52
N ALA A 126 -10.20 7.00 -1.28
CA ALA A 126 -10.71 7.82 -0.18
C ALA A 126 -10.47 9.31 -0.44
N ARG A 127 -9.27 9.69 -0.86
CA ARG A 127 -8.99 11.07 -1.28
C ARG A 127 -9.93 11.52 -2.40
N ASP A 128 -10.01 10.74 -3.47
CA ASP A 128 -10.84 11.07 -4.64
C ASP A 128 -12.33 11.16 -4.27
N SER A 129 -12.79 10.35 -3.31
CA SER A 129 -14.22 10.25 -2.98
C SER A 129 -14.65 11.14 -1.83
N LEU A 130 -13.74 11.64 -0.99
CA LEU A 130 -14.06 12.46 0.17
C LEU A 130 -13.66 13.93 -0.02
N CYS A 131 -12.52 14.20 -0.66
CA CYS A 131 -12.07 15.57 -0.91
C CYS A 131 -12.81 16.26 -2.07
N PHE A 132 -13.63 15.52 -2.83
CA PHE A 132 -14.48 16.09 -3.87
C PHE A 132 -15.81 16.67 -3.35
N TRP A 133 -16.17 16.47 -2.08
CA TRP A 133 -17.43 16.94 -1.47
C TRP A 133 -17.33 18.30 -0.77
N ASP A 134 -16.21 19.03 -0.91
CA ASP A 134 -16.08 20.41 -0.42
C ASP A 134 -16.79 21.42 -1.36
N ILE A 135 -18.12 21.26 -1.56
CA ILE A 135 -18.98 22.20 -2.30
C ILE A 135 -20.14 22.68 -1.43
#